data_AF-A0A6N7VWM8-F1
#
_entry.id   AF-A0A6N7VWM8-F1
#
_cell.length_a   1.000
_cell.length_b   1.000
_cell.length_c   1.000
_cell.angle_alpha   90.00
_cell.angle_beta   90.00
_cell.angle_gamma   90.00
#
_symmetry.space_group_name_H-M   'P 1'
#
loop_
_entity.id
_entity.type
_entity.pdbx_description
1 polymer ?
#
loop_
_entity_poly.entity_id
_entity_poly.type
_entity_poly.pdbx_seq_one_letter_code
_entity_poly.pdbx_strand_id
1 'polypeptide(L)'
;MKKSILNDIGLYKTRLISTFINSPDICRLLLEKDSYTQDEADSLLYTRIFPYLHINTQADMNACLCFEVDVPQIPTGMIKDMKIIVWSYCRLEQMQYAKEDYLGTKPDILADMAERELRASNQFGIGPLHLESVTNNLLENQFYGRQLVFTVPDFKMKG
;
A
#
# COMPACT_ATOMS: atom_id res chain seq x y z
N MET A 1 -19.59 19.76 3.83
CA MET A 1 -18.60 19.51 2.75
C MET A 1 -19.34 18.95 1.55
N LYS A 2 -19.17 19.51 0.33
CA LYS A 2 -19.76 18.92 -0.88
C LYS A 2 -19.04 17.58 -1.14
N LYS A 3 -19.77 16.45 -1.09
CA LYS A 3 -19.22 15.12 -1.34
C LYS A 3 -19.14 14.91 -2.86
N SER A 4 -17.95 14.61 -3.37
CA SER A 4 -17.70 14.23 -4.76
C SER A 4 -17.23 12.79 -4.84
N ILE A 5 -17.45 12.14 -5.98
CA ILE A 5 -16.95 10.77 -6.25
C ILE A 5 -15.43 10.68 -6.05
N LEU A 6 -14.72 11.77 -6.39
CA LEU A 6 -13.26 11.86 -6.27
C LEU A 6 -12.81 12.05 -4.82
N ASN A 7 -13.67 12.50 -3.91
CA ASN A 7 -13.31 12.60 -2.49
C ASN A 7 -12.98 11.22 -1.89
N ASP A 8 -13.57 10.15 -2.43
CA ASP A 8 -13.31 8.79 -1.93
C ASP A 8 -11.90 8.31 -2.27
N ILE A 9 -11.25 8.85 -3.31
CA ILE A 9 -9.82 8.60 -3.56
C ILE A 9 -9.03 9.05 -2.32
N GLY A 10 -9.25 10.29 -1.87
CA GLY A 10 -8.62 10.82 -0.66
C GLY A 10 -8.97 10.02 0.59
N LEU A 11 -10.24 9.63 0.75
CA LEU A 11 -10.69 8.83 1.89
C LEU A 11 -9.99 7.45 1.95
N TYR A 12 -9.87 6.78 0.81
CA TYR A 12 -9.18 5.50 0.72
C TYR A 12 -7.69 5.68 1.02
N LYS A 13 -7.04 6.70 0.45
CA LYS A 13 -5.64 7.01 0.77
C LYS A 13 -5.44 7.22 2.27
N THR A 14 -6.28 8.02 2.93
CA THR A 14 -6.18 8.22 4.39
C THR A 14 -6.33 6.91 5.18
N ARG A 15 -7.23 6.02 4.75
CA ARG A 15 -7.40 4.70 5.37
C ARG A 15 -6.20 3.79 5.14
N LEU A 16 -5.64 3.79 3.93
CA LEU A 16 -4.42 3.05 3.59
C LEU A 16 -3.22 3.54 4.39
N ILE A 17 -3.03 4.86 4.50
CA ILE A 17 -2.00 5.48 5.36
C ILE A 17 -2.14 4.95 6.78
N SER A 18 -3.33 5.05 7.36
CA SER A 18 -3.60 4.58 8.72
C SER A 18 -3.35 3.07 8.87
N THR A 19 -3.77 2.26 7.88
CA THR A 19 -3.58 0.81 7.89
C THR A 19 -2.08 0.45 7.92
N PHE A 20 -1.27 1.09 7.07
CA PHE A 20 0.15 0.74 6.95
C PHE A 20 1.01 1.30 8.08
N ILE A 21 0.74 2.53 8.57
CA ILE A 21 1.50 3.13 9.69
C ILE A 21 1.20 2.42 11.02
N ASN A 22 -0.01 1.89 11.18
CA ASN A 22 -0.39 1.16 12.39
C ASN A 22 -0.04 -0.34 12.34
N SER A 23 0.51 -0.84 11.23
CA SER A 23 0.97 -2.22 11.12
C SER A 23 2.39 -2.35 11.71
N PRO A 24 2.59 -3.06 12.82
CA PRO A 24 3.91 -3.20 13.42
C PRO A 24 4.88 -3.93 12.50
N ASP A 25 4.38 -4.86 11.68
CA ASP A 25 5.24 -5.65 10.81
C ASP A 25 5.81 -4.82 9.66
N ILE A 26 4.98 -3.97 9.05
CA ILE A 26 5.39 -3.03 8.01
C ILE A 26 6.36 -2.01 8.59
N CYS A 27 6.03 -1.39 9.73
CA CYS A 27 6.86 -0.36 10.35
C CYS A 27 8.24 -0.89 10.76
N ARG A 28 8.31 -2.08 11.38
CA ARG A 28 9.60 -2.71 11.73
C ARG A 28 10.47 -3.01 10.50
N LEU A 29 9.86 -3.48 9.42
CA LEU A 29 10.58 -3.76 8.18
C LEU A 29 11.12 -2.48 7.53
N LEU A 30 10.30 -1.43 7.43
CA LEU A 30 10.67 -0.18 6.78
C LEU A 30 11.67 0.66 7.61
N LEU A 31 11.59 0.59 8.94
CA LEU A 31 12.54 1.23 9.85
C LEU A 31 13.80 0.39 10.08
N GLU A 32 13.77 -0.90 9.75
CA GLU A 32 14.81 -1.89 10.05
C GLU A 32 15.14 -1.92 11.57
N LYS A 33 14.10 -1.86 12.40
CA LYS A 33 14.18 -1.85 13.88
C LYS A 33 13.05 -2.70 14.48
N ASP A 34 13.33 -3.39 15.58
CA ASP A 34 12.31 -4.18 16.30
C ASP A 34 11.38 -3.30 17.19
N SER A 35 11.94 -2.22 17.74
CA SER A 35 11.23 -1.25 18.59
C SER A 35 11.36 0.16 18.01
N TYR A 36 10.25 0.91 18.03
CA TYR A 36 10.17 2.28 17.51
C TYR A 36 9.09 3.06 18.26
N THR A 37 9.14 4.40 18.21
CA THR A 37 8.10 5.28 18.76
C THR A 37 7.00 5.58 17.73
N GLN A 38 5.83 6.04 18.18
CA GLN A 38 4.78 6.44 17.23
C GLN A 38 5.26 7.56 16.29
N ASP A 39 6.07 8.49 16.77
CA ASP A 39 6.64 9.56 15.95
C ASP A 39 7.54 9.00 14.83
N GLU A 40 8.31 7.93 15.10
CA GLU A 40 9.10 7.24 14.08
C GLU A 40 8.19 6.55 13.05
N ALA A 41 7.09 5.93 13.47
CA ALA A 41 6.12 5.33 12.54
C ALA A 41 5.45 6.39 11.66
N ASP A 42 5.02 7.50 12.24
CA ASP A 42 4.39 8.61 11.53
C ASP A 42 5.36 9.25 10.53
N SER A 43 6.67 9.30 10.87
CA SER A 43 7.73 9.78 9.98
C SER A 43 7.92 8.94 8.72
N LEU A 44 7.40 7.70 8.67
CA LEU A 44 7.45 6.86 7.47
C LEU A 44 6.64 7.45 6.32
N LEU A 45 5.60 8.24 6.61
CA LEU A 45 4.80 8.88 5.59
C LEU A 45 5.65 9.88 4.79
N TYR A 46 5.65 9.75 3.47
CA TYR A 46 6.48 10.51 2.53
C TYR A 46 8.00 10.29 2.65
N THR A 47 8.47 9.33 3.44
CA THR A 47 9.90 8.93 3.48
C THR A 47 10.10 7.47 3.07
N ARG A 48 9.14 6.61 3.38
CA ARG A 48 9.12 5.17 3.10
C ARG A 48 7.73 4.69 2.66
N ILE A 49 6.66 5.34 3.10
CA ILE A 49 5.27 5.08 2.68
C ILE A 49 4.79 6.27 1.84
N PHE A 50 4.50 6.03 0.57
CA PHE A 50 4.14 7.07 -0.39
C PHE A 50 2.69 6.88 -0.87
N PRO A 51 1.77 7.83 -0.63
CA PRO A 51 0.40 7.76 -1.11
C PRO A 51 0.27 8.18 -2.59
N TYR A 52 1.26 7.79 -3.40
CA TYR A 52 1.36 7.95 -4.85
C TYR A 52 2.39 6.95 -5.41
N LEU A 53 2.26 6.54 -6.68
CA LEU A 53 3.15 5.57 -7.34
C LEU A 53 4.46 6.19 -7.85
N HIS A 54 5.24 6.80 -6.96
CA HIS A 54 6.53 7.38 -7.31
C HIS A 54 7.48 7.32 -6.11
N ILE A 55 8.77 7.08 -6.40
CA ILE A 55 9.85 7.14 -5.40
C ILE A 55 11.01 7.95 -5.97
N ASN A 56 11.69 8.66 -5.08
CA ASN A 56 12.97 9.28 -5.41
C ASN A 56 14.07 8.22 -5.34
N THR A 57 14.52 7.72 -6.48
CA THR A 57 15.53 6.65 -6.57
C THR A 57 16.89 7.05 -6.00
N GLN A 58 17.18 8.35 -5.92
CA GLN A 58 18.43 8.89 -5.35
C GLN A 58 18.40 8.99 -3.82
N ALA A 59 17.23 8.88 -3.19
CA ALA A 59 17.12 8.96 -1.74
C ALA A 59 17.71 7.70 -1.10
N ASP A 60 18.32 7.87 0.08
CA ASP A 60 18.86 6.77 0.88
C ASP A 60 17.70 5.98 1.52
N MET A 61 17.16 5.03 0.75
CA MET A 61 16.05 4.18 1.14
C MET A 61 16.30 2.73 0.75
N ASN A 62 16.13 1.83 1.71
CA ASN A 62 16.36 0.40 1.53
C ASN A 62 15.12 -0.28 0.96
N ALA A 63 13.96 0.00 1.55
CA ALA A 63 12.65 -0.48 1.12
C ALA A 63 11.59 0.62 1.27
N CYS A 64 10.54 0.53 0.48
CA CYS A 64 9.41 1.45 0.55
C CYS A 64 8.11 0.79 0.08
N LEU A 65 7.00 1.38 0.50
CA LEU A 65 5.65 1.03 0.10
C LEU A 65 5.02 2.23 -0.60
N CYS A 66 4.51 2.07 -1.81
CA CYS A 66 3.78 3.10 -2.52
C CYS A 66 2.37 2.63 -2.80
N PHE A 67 1.40 3.52 -2.90
CA PHE A 67 0.06 3.13 -3.32
C PHE A 67 -0.71 4.24 -4.01
N GLU A 68 -1.70 3.85 -4.79
CA GLU A 68 -2.63 4.75 -5.46
C GLU A 68 -4.04 4.14 -5.49
N VAL A 69 -5.04 5.02 -5.63
CA VAL A 69 -6.44 4.64 -5.66
C VAL A 69 -7.08 5.22 -6.91
N ASP A 70 -7.55 4.33 -7.77
CA ASP A 70 -8.27 4.68 -8.99
C ASP A 70 -9.77 4.42 -8.83
N VAL A 71 -10.57 5.13 -9.63
CA VAL A 71 -11.97 4.81 -9.89
C VAL A 71 -12.08 4.37 -11.35
N PRO A 72 -11.71 3.12 -11.69
CA PRO A 72 -11.61 2.68 -13.08
C PRO A 72 -12.94 2.75 -13.82
N GLN A 73 -14.06 2.48 -13.14
CA GLN A 73 -15.38 2.48 -13.75
C GLN A 73 -16.49 2.88 -12.78
N ILE A 74 -17.57 3.41 -13.35
CA ILE A 74 -18.82 3.74 -12.65
C ILE A 74 -19.93 2.99 -13.38
N PRO A 75 -20.11 1.68 -13.13
CA PRO A 75 -20.95 0.81 -13.95
C PRO A 75 -22.44 1.17 -13.85
N THR A 76 -22.88 1.78 -12.74
CA THR A 76 -24.28 2.20 -12.56
C THR A 76 -24.39 3.60 -11.96
N GLY A 77 -25.62 4.12 -11.88
CA GLY A 77 -25.90 5.37 -11.19
C GLY A 77 -25.57 5.36 -9.68
N MET A 78 -25.46 4.19 -9.05
CA MET A 78 -25.31 4.03 -7.59
C MET A 78 -23.99 3.39 -7.15
N ILE A 79 -23.35 2.59 -8.02
CA ILE A 79 -22.13 1.83 -7.71
C ILE A 79 -20.99 2.31 -8.60
N LYS A 80 -19.80 2.37 -8.01
CA LYS A 80 -18.52 2.54 -8.68
C LYS A 80 -17.56 1.45 -8.26
N ASP A 81 -16.57 1.17 -9.07
CA ASP A 81 -15.49 0.28 -8.67
C ASP A 81 -14.30 1.12 -8.23
N MET A 82 -13.73 0.72 -7.09
CA MET A 82 -12.52 1.28 -6.54
C MET A 82 -11.38 0.29 -6.78
N LYS A 83 -10.24 0.79 -7.22
CA LYS A 83 -9.04 0.00 -7.43
C LYS A 83 -7.93 0.54 -6.54
N ILE A 84 -7.29 -0.33 -5.77
CA ILE A 84 -6.13 0.00 -4.94
C ILE A 84 -4.92 -0.67 -5.58
N ILE A 85 -3.90 0.13 -5.88
CA ILE A 85 -2.63 -0.35 -6.39
C ILE A 85 -1.61 -0.15 -5.28
N VAL A 86 -0.89 -1.21 -4.90
CA VAL A 86 0.18 -1.14 -3.91
C VAL A 86 1.47 -1.63 -4.54
N TRP A 87 2.54 -0.86 -4.40
CA TRP A 87 3.89 -1.25 -4.76
C TRP A 87 4.71 -1.45 -3.50
N SER A 88 5.47 -2.53 -3.45
CA SER A 88 6.51 -2.78 -2.44
C SER A 88 7.83 -2.87 -3.16
N TYR A 89 8.77 -1.97 -2.88
CA TYR A 89 10.09 -1.94 -3.51
C TYR A 89 11.20 -2.11 -2.50
N CYS A 90 12.31 -2.65 -2.98
CA CYS A 90 13.58 -2.67 -2.29
C CYS A 90 14.72 -2.45 -3.28
N ARG A 91 15.82 -1.84 -2.83
CA ARG A 91 17.08 -1.80 -3.60
C ARG A 91 17.57 -3.20 -3.91
N LEU A 92 18.07 -3.41 -5.12
CA LEU A 92 18.57 -4.71 -5.58
C LEU A 92 19.66 -5.27 -4.68
N GLU A 93 20.50 -4.42 -4.11
CA GLU A 93 21.61 -4.81 -3.23
C GLU A 93 21.13 -5.29 -1.84
N GLN A 94 19.87 -5.04 -1.48
CA GLN A 94 19.32 -5.30 -0.14
C GLN A 94 18.07 -6.18 -0.14
N MET A 95 17.94 -7.01 -1.18
CA MET A 95 16.82 -7.93 -1.38
C MET A 95 16.67 -8.99 -0.27
N GLN A 96 17.74 -9.29 0.46
CA GLN A 96 17.72 -10.28 1.53
C GLN A 96 17.06 -9.71 2.78
N TYR A 97 16.10 -10.44 3.34
CA TYR A 97 15.47 -10.14 4.61
C TYR A 97 14.91 -11.44 5.19
N ALA A 98 15.01 -11.62 6.50
CA ALA A 98 14.50 -12.80 7.19
C ALA A 98 13.65 -12.34 8.36
N LYS A 99 12.42 -12.88 8.43
CA LYS A 99 11.50 -12.65 9.53
C LYS A 99 10.65 -13.91 9.72
N GLU A 100 10.41 -14.27 10.97
CA GLU A 100 9.55 -15.41 11.32
C GLU A 100 8.17 -15.26 10.67
N ASP A 101 7.58 -16.36 10.21
CA ASP A 101 6.29 -16.42 9.50
C ASP A 101 6.19 -15.74 8.12
N TYR A 102 7.32 -15.26 7.58
CA TYR A 102 7.39 -14.67 6.24
C TYR A 102 8.42 -15.39 5.36
N LEU A 103 8.12 -15.50 4.06
CA LEU A 103 8.97 -16.17 3.07
C LEU A 103 9.20 -15.28 1.85
N GLY A 104 10.39 -15.37 1.26
CA GLY A 104 10.75 -14.66 0.04
C GLY A 104 11.76 -13.53 0.26
N THR A 105 11.87 -12.66 -0.73
CA THR A 105 12.74 -11.48 -0.67
C THR A 105 12.09 -10.35 0.12
N LYS A 106 12.85 -9.33 0.54
CA LYS A 106 12.33 -8.15 1.25
C LYS A 106 11.05 -7.55 0.62
N PRO A 107 10.96 -7.33 -0.72
CA PRO A 107 9.72 -6.87 -1.32
C PRO A 107 8.59 -7.91 -1.34
N ASP A 108 8.89 -9.22 -1.42
CA ASP A 108 7.85 -10.27 -1.29
C ASP A 108 7.24 -10.26 0.11
N ILE A 109 8.08 -10.14 1.14
CA ILE A 109 7.68 -10.11 2.54
C ILE A 109 6.85 -8.84 2.82
N LEU A 110 7.29 -7.68 2.32
CA LEU A 110 6.54 -6.43 2.47
C LEU A 110 5.19 -6.47 1.72
N ALA A 111 5.14 -7.11 0.55
CA ALA A 111 3.90 -7.36 -0.19
C ALA A 111 2.91 -8.22 0.60
N ASP A 112 3.38 -9.33 1.19
CA ASP A 112 2.57 -10.23 2.03
C ASP A 112 2.03 -9.50 3.26
N MET A 113 2.86 -8.70 3.93
CA MET A 113 2.41 -7.84 5.04
C MET A 113 1.29 -6.89 4.60
N ALA A 114 1.47 -6.17 3.50
CA ALA A 114 0.46 -5.25 2.99
C ALA A 114 -0.85 -5.97 2.60
N GLU A 115 -0.75 -7.14 1.96
CA GLU A 115 -1.93 -7.93 1.58
C GLU A 115 -2.69 -8.45 2.80
N ARG A 116 -2.00 -8.93 3.84
CA ARG A 116 -2.62 -9.35 5.11
C ARG A 116 -3.40 -8.21 5.78
N GLU A 117 -2.80 -7.02 5.88
CA GLU A 117 -3.46 -5.85 6.47
C GLU A 117 -4.70 -5.42 5.68
N LEU A 118 -4.60 -5.42 4.34
CA LEU A 118 -5.71 -5.06 3.46
C LEU A 118 -6.84 -6.09 3.48
N ARG A 119 -6.51 -7.38 3.48
CA ARG A 119 -7.48 -8.47 3.55
C ARG A 119 -8.21 -8.52 4.89
N ALA A 120 -7.54 -8.18 5.99
CA ALA A 120 -8.15 -8.11 7.32
C ALA A 120 -9.03 -6.86 7.51
N SER A 121 -8.86 -5.84 6.65
CA SER A 121 -9.59 -4.58 6.77
C SER A 121 -11.02 -4.68 6.23
N ASN A 122 -11.96 -4.19 7.03
CA ASN A 122 -13.36 -3.98 6.63
C ASN A 122 -13.66 -2.52 6.29
N GLN A 123 -12.62 -1.69 6.11
CA GLN A 123 -12.76 -0.24 5.96
C GLN A 123 -12.96 0.18 4.50
N PHE A 124 -12.90 -0.75 3.55
CA PHE A 124 -12.93 -0.46 2.11
C PHE A 124 -14.20 -0.99 1.46
N GLY A 125 -14.84 -0.15 0.65
CA GLY A 125 -15.95 -0.52 -0.23
C GLY A 125 -17.10 -1.29 0.41
N ILE A 126 -17.72 -2.12 -0.41
CA ILE A 126 -18.80 -3.05 -0.08
C ILE A 126 -18.22 -4.46 -0.17
N GLY A 127 -18.06 -5.10 0.99
CA GLY A 127 -17.46 -6.44 1.08
C GLY A 127 -15.93 -6.43 1.17
N PRO A 128 -15.29 -7.60 1.10
CA PRO A 128 -13.83 -7.70 1.18
C PRO A 128 -13.16 -7.17 -0.09
N LEU A 129 -11.93 -6.66 0.04
CA LEU A 129 -11.06 -6.37 -1.10
C LEU A 129 -10.77 -7.66 -1.87
N HIS A 130 -10.91 -7.63 -3.19
CA HIS A 130 -10.54 -8.73 -4.07
C HIS A 130 -9.14 -8.49 -4.63
N LEU A 131 -8.17 -9.36 -4.31
CA LEU A 131 -6.84 -9.33 -4.91
C LEU A 131 -6.93 -9.82 -6.36
N GLU A 132 -6.85 -8.89 -7.30
CA GLU A 132 -6.98 -9.15 -8.73
C GLU A 132 -5.68 -9.68 -9.34
N SER A 133 -4.55 -9.08 -8.97
CA SER A 133 -3.25 -9.50 -9.49
C SER A 133 -2.09 -9.17 -8.57
N VAL A 134 -1.03 -9.97 -8.68
CA VAL A 134 0.28 -9.71 -8.09
C VAL A 134 1.34 -9.90 -9.18
N THR A 135 2.05 -8.84 -9.53
CA THR A 135 3.12 -8.86 -10.53
C THR A 135 4.42 -8.31 -9.94
N ASN A 136 5.53 -8.41 -10.68
CA ASN A 136 6.76 -7.72 -10.31
C ASN A 136 6.93 -6.43 -11.13
N ASN A 137 7.78 -5.53 -10.63
CA ASN A 137 8.23 -4.36 -11.36
C ASN A 137 9.70 -4.09 -11.04
N LEU A 138 10.43 -3.57 -12.04
CA LEU A 138 11.81 -3.11 -11.91
C LEU A 138 11.83 -1.62 -12.23
N LEU A 139 12.22 -0.80 -11.25
CA LEU A 139 12.30 0.64 -11.40
C LEU A 139 13.76 1.07 -11.57
N GLU A 140 14.04 1.72 -12.70
CA GLU A 140 15.35 2.31 -13.04
C GLU A 140 16.56 1.38 -12.87
N ASN A 141 16.36 0.05 -12.99
CA ASN A 141 17.38 -0.98 -12.73
C ASN A 141 18.06 -0.88 -11.35
N GLN A 142 17.42 -0.22 -10.38
CA GLN A 142 17.93 -0.02 -9.01
C GLN A 142 17.02 -0.63 -7.97
N PHE A 143 15.72 -0.63 -8.22
CA PHE A 143 14.72 -1.14 -7.30
C PHE A 143 13.92 -2.27 -7.95
N TYR A 144 13.75 -3.36 -7.21
CA TYR A 144 12.85 -4.43 -7.58
C TYR A 144 11.70 -4.50 -6.58
N GLY A 145 10.51 -4.84 -7.07
CA GLY A 145 9.33 -4.83 -6.24
C GLY A 145 8.17 -5.67 -6.74
N ARG A 146 7.12 -5.71 -5.92
CA ARG A 146 5.83 -6.31 -6.26
C ARG A 146 4.77 -5.24 -6.41
N GLN A 147 3.91 -5.42 -7.41
CA GLN A 147 2.68 -4.67 -7.58
C GLN A 147 1.50 -5.57 -7.22
N LEU A 148 0.69 -5.13 -6.27
CA LEU A 148 -0.58 -5.74 -5.91
C LEU A 148 -1.70 -4.85 -6.41
N VAL A 149 -2.70 -5.44 -7.03
CA VAL A 149 -3.91 -4.75 -7.48
C VAL A 149 -5.11 -5.36 -6.80
N PHE A 150 -5.85 -4.53 -6.06
CA PHE A 150 -7.11 -4.91 -5.43
C PHE A 150 -8.27 -4.14 -6.06
N THR A 151 -9.42 -4.78 -6.11
CA THR A 151 -10.68 -4.16 -6.57
C THR A 151 -11.78 -4.35 -5.54
N VAL A 152 -12.66 -3.36 -5.41
CA VAL A 152 -13.87 -3.46 -4.58
C VAL A 152 -14.96 -2.53 -5.11
N PRO A 153 -16.23 -2.96 -5.14
CA PRO A 153 -17.34 -2.04 -5.40
C PRO A 153 -17.53 -1.08 -4.22
N ASP A 154 -17.92 0.17 -4.48
CA ASP A 154 -18.33 1.13 -3.46
C ASP A 154 -19.55 1.92 -3.95
N PHE A 155 -20.28 2.53 -3.01
CA PHE A 155 -21.37 3.43 -3.35
C PHE A 155 -20.80 4.72 -3.95
N LYS A 156 -21.47 5.25 -4.98
CA LYS A 156 -21.08 6.47 -5.68
C LYS A 156 -21.04 7.70 -4.78
N MET A 157 -21.91 7.74 -3.77
CA MET A 157 -21.97 8.78 -2.75
C MET A 157 -22.25 8.12 -1.40
N LYS A 158 -21.31 8.23 -0.45
CA LYS A 158 -21.59 7.91 0.96
C LYS A 158 -22.51 9.00 1.50
N GLY A 159 -23.74 8.65 1.88
CA GLY A 159 -24.67 9.53 2.60
C GLY A 159 -23.98 10.28 3.74
#